data_AF-A0A926T921-F1
#
_entry.id   AF-A0A926T921-F1
#
_cell.length_a   1.000
_cell.length_b   1.000
_cell.length_c   1.000
_cell.angle_alpha   90.00
_cell.angle_beta   90.00
_cell.angle_gamma   90.00
#
_symmetry.space_group_name_H-M   'P 1'
#
loop_
_entity.id
_entity.type
_entity.pdbx_description
1 polymer ?
#
loop_
_entity_poly.entity_id
_entity_poly.type
_entity_poly.pdbx_seq_one_letter_code
_entity_poly.pdbx_strand_id
1 'polypeptide(L)'
;MSPETNPETQTTTGADAIDVAIAKGTDFDGSPIPAAKLELYHKVMGLEAGRQRSGVSNTMRSRIVRIGAKHISQEELNKMLADADFAPLKEKEIAFYYGGK
;
A
#
# COMPACT_ATOMS: atom_id res chain seq x y z
N MET A 1 -4.10 22.56 38.36
CA MET A 1 -3.28 23.07 37.25
C MET A 1 -2.68 21.87 36.54
N SER A 2 -2.70 21.93 35.22
CA SER A 2 -2.64 20.88 34.20
C SER A 2 -1.57 19.79 34.38
N PRO A 3 -1.84 18.53 34.00
CA PRO A 3 -0.77 17.62 33.61
C PRO A 3 -0.25 18.05 32.23
N GLU A 4 1.06 18.19 32.14
CA GLU A 4 1.78 18.44 30.89
C GLU A 4 1.50 17.31 29.90
N THR A 5 0.86 17.66 28.79
CA THR A 5 0.66 16.76 27.65
C THR A 5 2.02 16.49 27.03
N ASN A 6 2.57 15.32 27.33
CA ASN A 6 3.68 14.74 26.60
C ASN A 6 3.29 14.73 25.11
N PRO A 7 4.02 15.40 24.19
CA PRO A 7 3.76 15.18 22.78
C PRO A 7 4.17 13.74 22.53
N GLU A 8 3.18 12.86 22.37
CA GLU A 8 3.37 11.50 21.91
C GLU A 8 4.22 11.58 20.64
N THR A 9 5.51 11.29 20.80
CA THR A 9 6.38 10.85 19.74
C THR A 9 5.78 9.55 19.25
N GLN A 10 4.77 9.67 18.37
CA GLN A 10 4.25 8.59 17.58
C GLN A 10 5.44 8.09 16.77
N THR A 11 6.09 7.07 17.30
CA THR A 11 7.10 6.28 16.62
C THR A 11 6.38 5.51 15.53
N THR A 12 5.99 6.21 14.47
CA THR A 12 5.48 5.58 13.26
C THR A 12 6.66 4.79 12.71
N THR A 13 6.66 3.49 12.96
CA THR A 13 7.55 2.59 12.24
C THR A 13 7.32 2.82 10.74
N GLY A 14 8.32 2.60 9.90
CA GLY A 14 8.29 3.05 8.49
C GLY A 14 7.07 2.58 7.67
N ALA A 15 6.39 1.53 8.13
CA ALA A 15 5.12 1.08 7.56
C ALA A 15 3.93 1.98 7.88
N ASP A 16 3.81 2.52 9.10
CA ASP A 16 2.69 3.36 9.53
C ASP A 16 2.76 4.74 8.88
N ALA A 17 3.98 5.26 8.65
CA ALA A 17 4.18 6.56 8.01
C ALA A 17 3.57 6.65 6.60
N ILE A 18 3.69 5.56 5.82
CA ILE A 18 3.13 5.48 4.46
C ILE A 18 1.60 5.44 4.52
N ASP A 19 1.02 4.71 5.47
CA ASP A 19 -0.44 4.69 5.62
C ASP A 19 -1.02 6.02 6.06
N VAL A 20 -0.31 6.72 6.96
CA VAL A 20 -0.68 8.07 7.39
C VAL A 20 -0.59 9.05 6.21
N ALA A 21 0.46 8.96 5.39
CA ALA A 21 0.59 9.78 4.20
C ALA A 21 -0.55 9.50 3.20
N ILE A 22 -0.82 8.23 2.91
CA ILE A 22 -1.89 7.81 2.01
C ILE A 22 -3.27 8.23 2.51
N ALA A 23 -3.54 8.10 3.81
CA ALA A 23 -4.78 8.57 4.43
C ALA A 23 -4.97 10.08 4.32
N LYS A 24 -3.86 10.84 4.25
CA LYS A 24 -3.84 12.28 3.97
C LYS A 24 -3.88 12.60 2.46
N GLY A 25 -3.93 11.58 1.61
CA GLY A 25 -3.92 11.73 0.15
C GLY A 25 -2.56 12.14 -0.41
N THR A 26 -1.47 11.88 0.33
CA THR A 26 -0.11 12.31 -0.01
C THR A 26 0.82 11.10 -0.13
N ASP A 27 1.69 11.07 -1.15
CA ASP A 27 2.68 10.01 -1.31
C ASP A 27 3.87 10.27 -0.37
N PHE A 28 4.80 9.32 -0.30
CA PHE A 28 5.97 9.39 0.58
C PHE A 28 6.86 10.61 0.29
N ASP A 29 6.84 11.15 -0.93
CA ASP A 29 7.59 12.33 -1.34
C ASP A 29 6.85 13.67 -1.08
N GLY A 30 5.63 13.62 -0.53
CA GLY A 30 4.82 14.81 -0.27
C GLY A 30 3.91 15.23 -1.44
N SER A 31 3.95 14.53 -2.57
CA SER A 31 3.07 14.82 -3.72
C SER A 31 1.63 14.34 -3.47
N PRO A 32 0.61 15.00 -4.04
CA PRO A 32 -0.76 14.51 -3.97
C PRO A 32 -0.90 13.20 -4.76
N ILE A 33 -1.55 12.21 -4.15
CA ILE A 33 -1.80 10.92 -4.81
C ILE A 33 -3.04 11.05 -5.72
N PRO A 34 -2.95 10.65 -7.00
CA PRO A 34 -4.10 10.55 -7.88
C PRO A 34 -5.23 9.67 -7.30
N ALA A 35 -6.48 10.08 -7.49
CA ALA A 35 -7.65 9.38 -6.95
C ALA A 35 -7.70 7.88 -7.33
N ALA A 36 -7.42 7.54 -8.59
CA ALA A 36 -7.40 6.16 -9.05
C ALA A 36 -6.39 5.27 -8.29
N LYS A 37 -5.24 5.84 -7.89
CA LYS A 37 -4.23 5.15 -7.08
C LYS A 37 -4.70 4.91 -5.65
N LEU A 38 -5.33 5.92 -5.04
CA LEU A 38 -5.94 5.80 -3.71
C LEU A 38 -7.06 4.77 -3.68
N GLU A 39 -7.96 4.80 -4.67
CA GLU A 39 -9.05 3.85 -4.79
C GLU A 39 -8.55 2.42 -4.93
N LEU A 40 -7.58 2.19 -5.81
CA LEU A 40 -6.95 0.88 -5.96
C LEU A 40 -6.28 0.43 -4.66
N TYR A 41 -5.57 1.33 -3.98
CA TYR A 41 -4.94 1.04 -2.71
C TYR A 41 -5.96 0.59 -1.66
N HIS A 42 -7.03 1.38 -1.45
CA HIS A 42 -8.07 1.04 -0.48
C HIS A 42 -8.78 -0.26 -0.83
N LYS A 43 -9.10 -0.47 -2.12
CA LYS A 43 -9.71 -1.70 -2.62
C LYS A 43 -8.86 -2.92 -2.27
N VAL A 44 -7.56 -2.87 -2.56
CA VAL A 44 -6.65 -4.01 -2.35
C VAL A 44 -6.33 -4.20 -0.86
N MET A 45 -6.12 -3.12 -0.10
CA MET A 45 -5.88 -3.23 1.35
C MET A 45 -7.12 -3.75 2.09
N GLY A 46 -8.32 -3.44 1.62
CA GLY A 46 -9.57 -3.94 2.18
C GLY A 46 -9.72 -5.47 2.13
N LEU A 47 -8.98 -6.15 1.23
CA LEU A 47 -9.04 -7.61 1.09
C LEU A 47 -8.41 -8.37 2.27
N GLU A 48 -7.56 -7.73 3.09
CA GLU A 48 -6.90 -8.36 4.26
C GLU A 48 -7.27 -7.75 5.63
N ALA A 49 -8.38 -7.00 5.70
CA ALA A 49 -9.04 -6.52 6.93
C ALA A 49 -8.15 -6.39 8.19
N GLY A 50 -7.26 -5.39 8.20
CA GLY A 50 -6.61 -4.93 9.44
C GLY A 50 -5.36 -5.72 9.89
N ARG A 51 -4.72 -6.50 9.02
CA ARG A 51 -3.45 -7.16 9.37
C ARG A 51 -2.40 -6.13 9.86
N GLN A 52 -1.81 -6.38 11.02
CA GLN A 52 -0.67 -5.60 11.53
C GLN A 52 0.45 -5.62 10.49
N ARG A 53 0.87 -4.45 10.04
CA ARG A 53 1.83 -4.30 8.94
C ARG A 53 3.24 -4.38 9.52
N SER A 54 4.10 -5.21 8.92
CA SER A 54 5.52 -5.26 9.28
C SER A 54 6.12 -3.87 9.13
N GLY A 55 6.90 -3.37 10.11
CA GLY A 55 7.54 -2.04 10.11
C GLY A 55 8.52 -1.75 8.95
N VAL A 56 8.62 -2.63 7.96
CA VAL A 56 9.36 -2.43 6.70
C VAL A 56 8.57 -1.48 5.79
N SER A 57 9.20 -0.36 5.41
CA SER A 57 8.65 0.61 4.46
C SER A 57 8.52 0.00 3.06
N ASN A 58 7.30 -0.40 2.70
CA ASN A 58 6.95 -0.78 1.32
C ASN A 58 6.20 0.36 0.64
N THR A 59 6.58 0.71 -0.59
CA THR A 59 5.84 1.66 -1.43
C THR A 59 4.39 1.22 -1.64
N MET A 60 3.50 2.17 -1.96
CA MET A 60 2.08 1.89 -2.26
C MET A 60 1.94 0.74 -3.26
N ARG A 61 2.67 0.79 -4.38
CA ARG A 61 2.64 -0.26 -5.42
C ARG A 61 3.06 -1.63 -4.87
N SER A 62 4.13 -1.69 -4.07
CA SER A 62 4.61 -2.96 -3.50
C SER A 62 3.54 -3.60 -2.61
N ARG A 63 2.81 -2.78 -1.83
CA ARG A 63 1.69 -3.25 -0.99
C ARG A 63 0.54 -3.79 -1.84
N ILE A 64 0.15 -3.04 -2.87
CA ILE A 64 -0.90 -3.45 -3.82
C ILE A 64 -0.53 -4.80 -4.45
N VAL A 65 0.69 -4.95 -4.96
CA VAL A 65 1.13 -6.20 -5.61
C VAL A 65 1.12 -7.38 -4.63
N ARG A 66 1.73 -7.20 -3.44
CA ARG A 66 1.85 -8.27 -2.44
C ARG A 66 0.50 -8.78 -1.93
N ILE A 67 -0.45 -7.88 -1.71
CA ILE A 67 -1.79 -8.25 -1.21
C ILE A 67 -2.68 -8.67 -2.38
N GLY A 68 -2.70 -7.90 -3.46
CA GLY A 68 -3.49 -8.18 -4.65
C GLY A 68 -3.23 -9.58 -5.19
N ALA A 69 -1.97 -10.02 -5.26
CA ALA A 69 -1.64 -11.33 -5.81
C ALA A 69 -2.11 -12.53 -4.97
N LYS A 70 -2.56 -12.31 -3.73
CA LYS A 70 -3.20 -13.34 -2.92
C LYS A 70 -4.66 -13.57 -3.30
N HIS A 71 -5.33 -12.54 -3.83
CA HIS A 71 -6.79 -12.49 -3.98
C HIS A 71 -7.27 -12.26 -5.42
N ILE A 72 -6.42 -11.73 -6.28
CA ILE A 72 -6.74 -11.30 -7.63
C ILE A 72 -5.91 -12.14 -8.62
N SER A 73 -6.47 -12.49 -9.77
CA SER A 73 -5.71 -13.18 -10.83
C SER A 73 -4.62 -12.28 -11.40
N GLN A 74 -3.59 -12.86 -12.01
CA GLN A 74 -2.49 -12.09 -12.60
C GLN A 74 -2.98 -11.07 -13.62
N GLU A 75 -3.84 -11.48 -14.55
CA GLU A 75 -4.38 -10.62 -15.60
C GLU A 75 -5.17 -9.44 -15.02
N GLU A 76 -6.05 -9.73 -14.07
CA GLU A 76 -6.91 -8.72 -13.45
C GLU A 76 -6.08 -7.75 -12.58
N LEU A 77 -5.10 -8.25 -11.81
CA LEU A 77 -4.23 -7.38 -11.01
C LEU A 77 -3.39 -6.47 -11.92
N ASN A 78 -2.91 -6.99 -13.05
CA ASN A 78 -2.14 -6.21 -14.01
C ASN A 78 -3.01 -5.13 -14.68
N LYS A 79 -4.26 -5.46 -15.01
CA LYS A 79 -5.25 -4.50 -15.51
C LYS A 79 -5.51 -3.40 -14.48
N MET A 80 -5.78 -3.76 -13.22
CA MET A 80 -6.00 -2.79 -12.15
C MET A 80 -4.81 -1.84 -11.96
N LEU A 81 -3.57 -2.35 -12.04
CA LEU A 81 -2.37 -1.51 -11.95
C LEU A 81 -2.30 -0.51 -13.11
N ALA A 82 -2.55 -0.96 -14.34
CA ALA A 82 -2.53 -0.10 -15.52
C ALA A 82 -3.63 0.97 -15.47
N ASP A 83 -4.86 0.59 -15.08
CA ASP A 83 -5.99 1.50 -14.95
C ASP A 83 -5.75 2.59 -13.87
N ALA A 84 -4.83 2.34 -12.93
CA ALA A 84 -4.43 3.28 -11.89
C ALA A 84 -3.05 3.94 -12.14
N ASP A 85 -2.52 3.92 -13.37
CA ASP A 85 -1.21 4.49 -13.71
C ASP A 85 -0.04 3.97 -12.84
N PHE A 86 -0.09 2.70 -12.46
CA PHE A 86 1.04 1.97 -11.91
C PHE A 86 1.74 1.16 -13.00
N ALA A 87 3.06 1.01 -12.83
CA ALA A 87 3.82 0.07 -13.63
C ALA A 87 3.21 -1.35 -13.49
N PRO A 88 3.05 -2.09 -14.60
CA PRO A 88 2.50 -3.44 -14.61
C PRO A 88 3.36 -4.40 -13.76
N LEU A 89 2.85 -5.60 -13.50
CA LEU A 89 3.58 -6.65 -12.78
C LEU A 89 4.90 -6.96 -13.49
N LYS A 90 5.99 -6.99 -12.73
CA LYS A 90 7.31 -7.37 -13.22
C LYS A 90 7.38 -8.90 -13.33
N GLU A 91 8.19 -9.42 -14.25
CA GLU A 91 8.40 -10.87 -14.40
C GLU A 91 8.78 -11.56 -13.09
N LYS A 92 9.66 -10.96 -12.29
CA LYS A 92 10.02 -11.48 -10.96
C LYS A 92 8.85 -11.51 -9.97
N GLU A 93 7.92 -10.55 -10.07
CA GLU A 93 6.72 -10.52 -9.22
C GLU A 93 5.74 -11.60 -9.69
N ILE A 94 5.62 -11.79 -11.01
CA ILE A 94 4.80 -12.85 -11.59
C ILE A 94 5.33 -14.22 -11.16
N ALA A 95 6.61 -14.48 -11.36
CA ALA A 95 7.25 -15.74 -10.97
C ALA A 95 7.10 -16.01 -9.46
N PHE A 96 7.27 -14.99 -8.62
CA PHE A 96 7.19 -15.14 -7.17
C PHE A 96 5.76 -15.38 -6.67
N TYR A 97 4.77 -14.63 -7.15
CA TYR A 97 3.39 -14.70 -6.62
C TYR A 97 2.47 -15.67 -7.36
N TYR A 98 2.74 -15.95 -8.64
CA TYR A 98 1.88 -16.76 -9.52
C TYR A 98 2.59 -17.98 -10.13
N GLY A 99 3.93 -18.04 -10.14
CA GLY A 99 4.70 -19.09 -10.81
C GLY A 99 4.72 -20.45 -10.11
N GLY A 100 4.20 -20.56 -8.88
CA GLY A 100 4.17 -21.80 -8.09
C GLY A 100 2.76 -22.30 -7.74
N LYS A 101 1.72 -21.83 -8.45
CA LYS A 101 0.34 -22.31 -8.30
C LYS A 101 0.01 -23.37 -9.35
#